data_AF-A0A6G3X2P5-F1
#
_entry.id   AF-A0A6G3X2P5-F1
#
_cell.length_a   1.000
_cell.length_b   1.000
_cell.length_c   1.000
_cell.angle_alpha   90.00
_cell.angle_beta   90.00
_cell.angle_gamma   90.00
#
_symmetry.space_group_name_H-M   'P 1'
#
loop_
_entity.id
_entity.type
_entity.pdbx_description
1 polymer ?
#
loop_
_entity_poly.entity_id
_entity_poly.type
_entity_poly.pdbx_seq_one_letter_code
_entity_poly.pdbx_strand_id
1 'polypeptide(L)'
;VLRHREPGELLVHRHRDLMRAAPSCPPATPDRRIALPDDDGHGDAHDPLTGRVFAAAGSGVHRLRREGDGLTREAPLPWSADGRSGGRGYYLRLDPVRRMLWSCVRGGPGDPGQWPDWSNDAWWHHLDTGVTGRVDL
;
A
#
# COMPACT_ATOMS: atom_id res chain seq x y z
N VAL A 1 -9.53 -11.09 5.77
CA VAL A 1 -8.53 -10.20 6.41
C VAL A 1 -7.32 -10.19 5.53
N LEU A 2 -6.81 -9.01 5.21
CA LEU A 2 -5.61 -8.87 4.39
C LEU A 2 -4.51 -8.27 5.26
N ARG A 3 -3.32 -8.86 5.22
CA ARG A 3 -2.14 -8.37 5.94
C ARG A 3 -1.00 -8.16 4.97
N HIS A 4 -0.31 -7.05 5.11
CA HIS A 4 0.96 -6.84 4.44
C HIS A 4 2.12 -7.44 5.28
N ARG A 5 3.07 -8.12 4.64
CA ARG A 5 4.26 -8.71 5.29
C ARG A 5 5.47 -8.65 4.35
N GLU A 6 6.67 -8.61 4.94
CA GLU A 6 7.91 -8.91 4.21
C GLU A 6 8.11 -10.43 4.01
N PRO A 7 8.69 -10.85 2.87
CA PRO A 7 9.00 -10.01 1.70
C PRO A 7 7.69 -9.66 0.95
N GLY A 8 7.61 -8.46 0.36
CA GLY A 8 6.37 -7.72 0.01
C GLY A 8 5.21 -8.56 -0.53
N GLU A 9 4.32 -8.99 0.37
CA GLU A 9 3.17 -9.83 0.07
C GLU A 9 1.90 -9.31 0.74
N LEU A 10 0.77 -9.52 0.06
CA LEU A 10 -0.55 -9.42 0.67
C LEU A 10 -1.06 -10.82 0.99
N LEU A 11 -1.22 -11.07 2.29
CA LEU A 11 -1.67 -12.33 2.86
C LEU A 11 -3.18 -12.28 3.09
N VAL A 12 -3.90 -13.17 2.43
CA VAL A 12 -5.35 -13.30 2.60
C VAL A 12 -5.62 -14.38 3.64
N HIS A 13 -6.28 -14.00 4.72
CA HIS A 13 -6.73 -14.91 5.78
C HIS A 13 -8.26 -14.90 5.89
N ARG A 14 -8.83 -16.08 6.15
CA ARG A 14 -10.24 -16.18 6.54
C ARG A 14 -10.37 -15.68 7.98
N HIS A 15 -11.29 -14.76 8.20
CA HIS A 15 -11.50 -14.17 9.53
C HIS A 15 -11.81 -15.24 10.59
N ARG A 16 -12.64 -16.24 10.25
CA ARG A 16 -13.02 -17.32 11.16
C ARG A 16 -11.83 -18.16 11.64
N ASP A 17 -10.80 -18.34 10.81
CA ASP A 17 -9.64 -19.15 11.15
C ASP A 17 -8.72 -18.38 12.10
N LEU A 18 -8.59 -17.05 11.88
CA LEU A 18 -7.91 -16.16 12.81
C LEU A 18 -8.60 -16.12 14.18
N MET A 19 -9.93 -16.04 14.22
CA MET A 19 -10.69 -16.04 15.47
C MET A 19 -10.65 -17.36 16.25
N ARG A 20 -10.29 -18.46 15.58
CA ARG A 20 -10.14 -19.80 16.19
C ARG A 20 -8.70 -20.11 16.57
N ALA A 21 -7.76 -19.25 16.22
CA ALA A 21 -6.36 -19.47 16.52
C ALA A 21 -6.12 -19.46 18.03
N ALA A 22 -5.17 -20.28 18.49
CA ALA A 22 -4.77 -20.32 19.90
C ALA A 22 -4.30 -18.93 20.38
N PRO A 23 -4.34 -18.63 21.70
CA PRO A 23 -3.70 -17.44 22.23
C PRO A 23 -2.17 -17.48 22.04
N SER A 24 -1.50 -16.36 22.29
CA SER A 24 -0.02 -16.25 22.29
C SER A 24 0.65 -16.34 20.91
N CYS A 25 0.12 -15.59 19.92
CA CYS A 25 0.72 -15.39 18.60
C CYS A 25 1.02 -16.69 17.81
N PRO A 26 0.06 -17.62 17.67
CA PRO A 26 0.29 -18.81 16.85
C PRO A 26 0.53 -18.42 15.38
N PRO A 27 1.29 -19.24 14.62
CA PRO A 27 1.40 -19.05 13.18
C PRO A 27 0.03 -19.06 12.52
N ALA A 28 -0.31 -17.98 11.81
CA ALA A 28 -1.51 -17.90 11.00
C ALA A 28 -1.17 -18.21 9.53
N THR A 29 -1.51 -19.40 9.06
CA THR A 29 -1.33 -19.76 7.64
C THR A 29 -2.33 -18.97 6.79
N PRO A 30 -1.88 -18.24 5.75
CA PRO A 30 -2.80 -17.57 4.83
C PRO A 30 -3.47 -18.57 3.91
N ASP A 31 -4.72 -18.27 3.56
CA ASP A 31 -5.49 -18.98 2.54
C ASP A 31 -4.93 -18.69 1.14
N ARG A 32 -4.44 -17.46 0.92
CA ARG A 32 -3.81 -17.03 -0.33
C ARG A 32 -2.68 -16.05 -0.06
N ARG A 33 -1.64 -16.11 -0.89
CA ARG A 33 -0.55 -15.14 -0.96
C ARG A 33 -0.61 -14.43 -2.29
N ILE A 34 -0.42 -13.11 -2.26
CA ILE A 34 -0.37 -12.27 -3.46
C ILE A 34 0.95 -11.51 -3.39
N ALA A 35 1.91 -11.92 -4.22
CA ALA A 35 3.18 -11.22 -4.36
C ALA A 35 2.96 -9.80 -4.88
N LEU A 36 3.68 -8.84 -4.28
CA LEU A 36 3.87 -7.52 -4.84
C LEU A 36 5.07 -7.55 -5.79
N PRO A 37 5.00 -6.87 -6.95
CA PRO A 37 6.05 -6.93 -7.98
C PRO A 37 7.45 -6.50 -7.52
N ASP A 38 7.52 -5.65 -6.49
CA ASP A 38 8.78 -5.04 -6.03
C ASP A 38 9.42 -5.79 -4.85
N ASP A 39 8.79 -6.88 -4.41
CA ASP A 39 9.16 -7.65 -3.21
C ASP A 39 9.27 -6.80 -1.93
N ASP A 40 8.66 -5.61 -1.94
CA ASP A 40 8.60 -4.68 -0.82
C ASP A 40 7.16 -4.21 -0.56
N GLY A 41 7.00 -3.55 0.58
CA GLY A 41 5.81 -2.77 0.85
C GLY A 41 5.87 -2.08 2.21
N HIS A 42 5.30 -0.87 2.26
CA HIS A 42 5.56 0.07 3.35
C HIS A 42 4.29 0.75 3.89
N GLY A 43 3.13 0.25 3.48
CA GLY A 43 1.83 0.62 4.02
C GLY A 43 0.70 0.07 3.16
N ASP A 44 -0.44 -0.20 3.78
CA ASP A 44 -1.65 -0.63 3.11
C ASP A 44 -2.85 0.21 3.52
N ALA A 45 -3.81 0.33 2.60
CA ALA A 45 -5.08 0.99 2.85
C ALA A 45 -6.22 0.17 2.24
N HIS A 46 -7.42 0.28 2.83
CA HIS A 46 -8.61 -0.40 2.32
C HIS A 46 -9.74 0.62 2.16
N ASP A 47 -10.32 0.65 0.96
CA ASP A 47 -11.51 1.41 0.63
C ASP A 47 -12.75 0.51 0.74
N PRO A 48 -13.55 0.63 1.81
CA PRO A 48 -14.73 -0.20 2.00
C PRO A 48 -15.85 0.09 1.00
N LEU A 49 -15.87 1.28 0.37
CA LEU A 49 -16.91 1.65 -0.59
C LEU A 49 -16.79 0.82 -1.88
N THR A 50 -15.57 0.67 -2.39
CA THR A 50 -15.33 -0.06 -3.65
C THR A 50 -14.72 -1.45 -3.45
N GLY A 51 -14.41 -1.82 -2.19
CA GLY A 51 -13.73 -3.07 -1.87
C GLY A 51 -12.28 -3.11 -2.36
N ARG A 52 -11.66 -1.96 -2.58
CA ARG A 52 -10.26 -1.86 -3.03
C ARG A 52 -9.30 -1.94 -1.87
N VAL A 53 -8.20 -2.61 -2.10
CA VAL A 53 -7.04 -2.69 -1.23
C VAL A 53 -5.86 -2.11 -1.98
N PHE A 54 -5.09 -1.29 -1.26
CA PHE A 54 -3.94 -0.57 -1.76
C PHE A 54 -2.71 -1.01 -0.98
N ALA A 55 -1.57 -1.15 -1.64
CA ALA A 55 -0.29 -1.39 -1.00
C ALA A 55 0.77 -0.46 -1.61
N ALA A 56 1.41 0.35 -0.79
CA ALA A 56 2.55 1.17 -1.20
C ALA A 56 3.79 0.29 -1.30
N ALA A 57 4.42 0.33 -2.47
CA ALA A 57 5.66 -0.38 -2.80
C ALA A 57 6.63 0.56 -3.52
N GLY A 58 7.83 0.08 -3.83
CA GLY A 58 8.87 0.83 -4.53
C GLY A 58 8.39 1.43 -5.85
N SER A 59 7.63 0.68 -6.67
CA SER A 59 7.18 1.15 -7.99
C SER A 59 5.92 2.02 -7.97
N GLY A 60 5.17 2.05 -6.86
CA GLY A 60 3.91 2.78 -6.78
C GLY A 60 2.95 2.26 -5.73
N VAL A 61 1.68 2.64 -5.88
CA VAL A 61 0.57 2.05 -5.12
C VAL A 61 -0.03 0.92 -5.94
N HIS A 62 0.22 -0.33 -5.53
CA HIS A 62 -0.44 -1.50 -6.10
C HIS A 62 -1.89 -1.57 -5.62
N ARG A 63 -2.77 -2.03 -6.52
CA ARG A 63 -4.22 -2.02 -6.29
C ARG A 63 -4.82 -3.38 -6.56
N LEU A 64 -5.66 -3.81 -5.64
CA LEU A 64 -6.48 -5.01 -5.76
C LEU A 64 -7.93 -4.66 -5.49
N ARG A 65 -8.84 -5.25 -6.23
CA ARG A 65 -10.28 -5.11 -5.99
C ARG A 65 -10.86 -6.44 -5.54
N ARG A 66 -11.62 -6.42 -4.44
CA ARG A 66 -12.39 -7.57 -4.00
C ARG A 66 -13.62 -7.75 -4.89
N GLU A 67 -13.75 -8.93 -5.47
CA GLU A 67 -14.88 -9.34 -6.29
C GLU A 67 -15.41 -10.67 -5.77
N GLY A 68 -16.52 -10.64 -5.02
CA GLY A 68 -17.00 -11.80 -4.28
C GLY A 68 -15.96 -12.34 -3.29
N ASP A 69 -15.51 -13.57 -3.51
CA ASP A 69 -14.44 -14.23 -2.74
C ASP A 69 -13.05 -14.12 -3.41
N GLY A 70 -12.98 -13.42 -4.55
CA GLY A 70 -11.77 -13.18 -5.33
C GLY A 70 -11.11 -11.83 -5.06
N LEU A 71 -9.87 -11.70 -5.52
CA LEU A 71 -9.11 -10.46 -5.60
C LEU A 71 -8.56 -10.33 -7.02
N THR A 72 -8.88 -9.22 -7.68
CA THR A 72 -8.41 -8.88 -9.03
C THR A 72 -7.34 -7.80 -8.93
N ARG A 73 -6.20 -7.99 -9.61
CA ARG A 73 -5.16 -6.95 -9.71
C ARG A 73 -5.61 -5.85 -10.67
N GLU A 74 -5.41 -4.60 -10.27
CA GLU A 74 -5.58 -3.42 -11.12
C GLU A 74 -4.22 -2.80 -11.42
N ALA A 75 -4.13 -1.94 -12.44
CA ALA A 75 -2.90 -1.21 -12.74
C ALA A 75 -2.45 -0.39 -11.52
N PRO A 76 -1.15 -0.34 -11.18
CA PRO A 76 -0.67 0.46 -10.05
C PRO A 76 -0.81 1.96 -10.34
N LEU A 77 -0.86 2.77 -9.27
CA LEU A 77 -0.73 4.22 -9.37
C LEU A 77 0.75 4.59 -9.24
N PRO A 78 1.32 5.41 -10.14
CA PRO A 78 2.72 5.81 -10.02
C PRO A 78 2.90 6.83 -8.90
N TRP A 79 4.11 6.88 -8.33
CA TRP A 79 4.51 7.97 -7.42
C TRP A 79 4.72 9.30 -8.15
N SER A 80 4.78 9.29 -9.48
CA SER A 80 5.02 10.47 -10.28
C SER A 80 3.78 11.38 -10.35
N ALA A 81 3.94 12.63 -9.98
CA ALA A 81 2.96 13.70 -10.12
C ALA A 81 3.66 15.05 -10.04
N ASP A 82 3.07 16.09 -10.64
CA ASP A 82 3.56 17.48 -10.58
C ASP A 82 5.05 17.66 -10.91
N GLY A 83 5.54 16.90 -11.91
CA GLY A 83 6.95 16.94 -12.34
C GLY A 83 7.93 16.21 -11.41
N ARG A 84 7.46 15.69 -10.28
CA ARG A 84 8.24 14.85 -9.35
C ARG A 84 8.09 13.38 -9.71
N SER A 85 9.12 12.58 -9.48
CA SER A 85 9.13 11.15 -9.81
C SER A 85 10.04 10.37 -8.86
N GLY A 86 9.92 9.03 -8.87
CA GLY A 86 10.71 8.15 -8.03
C GLY A 86 10.42 8.28 -6.53
N GLY A 87 11.31 7.70 -5.74
CA GLY A 87 11.13 7.53 -4.30
C GLY A 87 10.23 6.33 -3.94
N ARG A 88 9.98 6.17 -2.65
CA ARG A 88 9.23 5.05 -2.08
C ARG A 88 8.17 5.59 -1.13
N GLY A 89 6.92 5.16 -1.28
CA GLY A 89 5.82 5.57 -0.43
C GLY A 89 5.85 4.88 0.94
N TYR A 90 5.67 5.64 2.00
CA TYR A 90 5.53 5.18 3.37
C TYR A 90 4.21 5.69 3.96
N TYR A 91 3.70 4.96 4.96
CA TYR A 91 2.52 5.36 5.72
C TYR A 91 1.29 5.62 4.83
N LEU A 92 1.04 4.74 3.85
CA LEU A 92 -0.15 4.86 2.99
C LEU A 92 -1.42 4.87 3.84
N ARG A 93 -2.27 5.88 3.63
CA ARG A 93 -3.55 6.05 4.32
C ARG A 93 -4.66 6.38 3.32
N LEU A 94 -5.88 6.06 3.74
CA LEU A 94 -7.11 6.53 3.10
C LEU A 94 -7.78 7.56 4.01
N ASP A 95 -8.10 8.74 3.47
CA ASP A 95 -9.15 9.62 3.98
C ASP A 95 -10.48 9.17 3.34
N PRO A 96 -11.36 8.47 4.09
CA PRO A 96 -12.60 7.95 3.52
C PRO A 96 -13.63 9.05 3.24
N VAL A 97 -13.53 10.20 3.92
CA VAL A 97 -14.46 11.32 3.74
C VAL A 97 -14.13 12.09 2.47
N ARG A 98 -12.85 12.42 2.26
CA ARG A 98 -12.37 13.11 1.05
C ARG A 98 -12.08 12.17 -0.11
N ARG A 99 -12.27 10.86 0.07
CA ARG A 99 -12.03 9.85 -0.96
C ARG A 99 -10.59 9.92 -1.50
N MET A 100 -9.62 10.12 -0.61
CA MET A 100 -8.24 10.44 -0.99
C MET A 100 -7.24 9.49 -0.35
N LEU A 101 -6.37 8.90 -1.18
CA LEU A 101 -5.15 8.25 -0.70
C LEU A 101 -4.08 9.29 -0.41
N TRP A 102 -3.28 9.03 0.61
CA TRP A 102 -2.16 9.86 0.97
C TRP A 102 -0.96 9.00 1.40
N SER A 103 0.25 9.40 1.01
CA SER A 103 1.49 8.75 1.42
C SER A 103 2.62 9.77 1.50
N CYS A 104 3.59 9.52 2.39
CA CYS A 104 4.86 10.22 2.38
C CYS A 104 5.80 9.48 1.43
N VAL A 105 6.18 10.11 0.31
CA VAL A 105 7.13 9.52 -0.64
C VAL A 105 8.53 10.02 -0.33
N ARG A 106 9.40 9.11 0.09
CA ARG A 106 10.78 9.42 0.40
C ARG A 106 11.69 9.18 -0.79
N GLY A 107 12.46 10.19 -1.17
CA GLY A 107 13.51 10.12 -2.18
C GLY A 107 14.91 10.12 -1.56
N GLY A 108 15.94 10.04 -2.42
CA GLY A 108 17.34 10.10 -2.02
C GLY A 108 18.07 8.75 -2.08
N PRO A 109 19.35 8.72 -1.66
CA PRO A 109 20.19 7.52 -1.71
C PRO A 109 19.64 6.38 -0.82
N GLY A 110 19.79 5.14 -1.27
CA GLY A 110 19.36 3.96 -0.50
C GLY A 110 20.25 3.63 0.70
N ASP A 111 21.42 4.25 0.81
CA ASP A 111 22.33 4.12 1.95
C ASP A 111 21.78 4.89 3.17
N PRO A 112 21.47 4.22 4.30
CA PRO A 112 20.96 4.88 5.50
C PRO A 112 21.91 5.92 6.09
N GLY A 113 23.22 5.83 5.83
CA GLY A 113 24.20 6.83 6.27
C GLY A 113 24.02 8.20 5.60
N GLN A 114 23.36 8.22 4.45
CA GLN A 114 23.06 9.42 3.66
C GLN A 114 21.65 9.95 3.90
N TRP A 115 21.05 9.62 5.05
CA TRP A 115 19.72 10.13 5.42
C TRP A 115 19.57 11.66 5.37
N PRO A 116 20.61 12.50 5.57
CA PRO A 116 20.46 13.95 5.42
C PRO A 116 20.11 14.39 4.00
N ASP A 117 20.41 13.56 2.99
CA ASP A 117 20.10 13.81 1.58
C ASP A 117 18.72 13.26 1.16
N TRP A 118 17.96 12.71 2.11
CA TRP A 118 16.61 12.21 1.83
C TRP A 118 15.62 13.36 1.70
N SER A 119 14.81 13.32 0.65
CA SER A 119 13.64 14.19 0.48
C SER A 119 12.37 13.49 0.96
N ASN A 120 11.36 14.24 1.36
CA ASN A 120 10.02 13.70 1.61
C ASN A 120 9.00 14.55 0.86
N ASP A 121 8.09 13.89 0.15
CA ASP A 121 6.98 14.53 -0.52
C ASP A 121 5.65 14.01 0.04
N ALA A 122 4.66 14.88 0.17
CA ALA A 122 3.27 14.50 0.33
C ALA A 122 2.68 14.14 -1.03
N TRP A 123 2.48 12.85 -1.28
CA TRP A 123 1.75 12.35 -2.44
C TRP A 123 0.29 12.11 -2.06
N TRP A 124 -0.63 12.48 -2.94
CA TRP A 124 -2.05 12.22 -2.76
C TRP A 124 -2.72 11.81 -4.07
N HIS A 125 -3.79 11.03 -3.97
CA HIS A 125 -4.59 10.59 -5.10
C HIS A 125 -6.07 10.55 -4.73
N HIS A 126 -6.87 11.33 -5.44
CA HIS A 126 -8.32 11.33 -5.27
C HIS A 126 -8.92 10.14 -6.02
N LEU A 127 -9.58 9.24 -5.30
CA LEU A 127 -10.06 7.96 -5.81
C LEU A 127 -11.16 8.09 -6.87
N ASP A 128 -12.03 9.09 -6.73
CA ASP A 128 -13.17 9.21 -7.65
C ASP A 128 -12.85 10.02 -8.92
N THR A 129 -11.98 11.04 -8.83
CA THR A 129 -11.60 11.88 -9.98
C THR A 129 -10.32 11.42 -10.66
N GLY A 130 -9.51 10.59 -10.01
CA GLY A 130 -8.19 10.15 -10.49
C GLY A 130 -7.10 11.21 -10.41
N VAL A 131 -7.43 12.42 -9.93
CA VAL A 131 -6.45 13.51 -9.80
C VAL A 131 -5.41 13.11 -8.76
N THR A 132 -4.14 13.28 -9.14
CA THR A 132 -2.98 12.95 -8.31
C THR A 132 -2.12 14.20 -8.19
N GLY A 133 -1.58 14.45 -7.00
CA GLY A 133 -0.62 15.52 -6.81
C GLY A 133 0.49 15.11 -5.85
N ARG A 134 1.57 15.89 -5.88
CA ARG A 134 2.76 15.66 -5.06
C ARG A 134 3.46 16.98 -4.74
N VAL A 135 3.66 17.24 -3.45
CA VAL A 135 4.28 18.47 -2.94
C VAL A 135 5.36 18.15 -1.92
N ASP A 136 6.31 19.06 -1.74
CA ASP A 136 7.37 18.94 -0.73
C ASP A 136 6.80 18.94 0.70
N LEU A 137 7.45 18.22 1.62
CA LEU A 137 7.15 18.22 3.07
C LEU A 137 8.21 18.93 3.90
#